data_AF-A0A9R0QNF7-F1
#
_entry.id   AF-A0A9R0QNF7-F1
#
_cell.length_a   1.000
_cell.length_b   1.000
_cell.length_c   1.000
_cell.angle_alpha   90.00
_cell.angle_beta   90.00
_cell.angle_gamma   90.00
#
_symmetry.space_group_name_H-M   'P 1'
#
loop_
_entity.id
_entity.type
_entity.pdbx_description
1 polymer ?
#
loop_
_entity_poly.entity_id
_entity_poly.type
_entity_poly.pdbx_seq_one_letter_code
_entity_poly.pdbx_strand_id
1 'polypeptide(L)'
;MGNSCVTGACSQGSNGSGTTFKWRIDGFSALLDKDEGWTNSSVFVIKGLNWYLKLNPRDRKSGDQNEYVTLNLVLTKVSEKSHTVAETTFKFLIYDQLHGKHHEEHQVSHSFQATSRFSGTSCMIPLATLKEQPSGFLVNDSCVFGVQFIKVVAVKEPEHLSRVSALWTQMVHHHLSIWFRFEWELHLPASEHEGHTP
;
A
#
# COMPACT_ATOMS: atom_id res chain seq x y z
N MET A 1 0.49 26.61 -2.81
CA MET A 1 0.61 26.58 -4.29
C MET A 1 2.09 26.40 -4.58
N GLY A 2 2.62 25.36 -5.22
CA GLY A 2 2.06 24.32 -6.07
C GLY A 2 3.05 24.05 -7.19
N ASN A 3 4.27 23.62 -6.85
CA ASN A 3 5.39 23.52 -7.77
C ASN A 3 6.25 22.30 -7.40
N SER A 4 5.68 21.11 -7.61
CA SER A 4 6.47 19.92 -7.90
C SER A 4 5.86 19.33 -9.16
N CYS A 5 6.58 19.41 -10.26
CA CYS A 5 6.20 18.81 -11.54
C CYS A 5 6.35 17.30 -11.40
N VAL A 6 5.31 16.64 -10.90
CA VAL A 6 5.27 15.19 -10.76
C VAL A 6 5.02 14.58 -12.14
N THR A 7 6.09 14.16 -12.82
CA THR A 7 5.98 13.43 -14.08
C THR A 7 6.12 11.93 -13.84
N GLY A 8 5.12 11.17 -14.30
CA GLY A 8 5.15 9.71 -14.28
C GLY A 8 5.07 9.14 -15.70
N ALA A 9 5.82 8.07 -15.98
CA ALA A 9 5.81 7.40 -17.28
C ALA A 9 5.88 5.88 -17.12
N CYS A 10 5.14 5.16 -17.97
CA CYS A 10 5.20 3.71 -18.09
C CYS A 10 6.17 3.30 -19.20
N SER A 11 6.99 2.28 -18.97
CA SER A 11 7.77 1.62 -20.02
C SER A 11 7.60 0.10 -19.95
N GLN A 12 7.50 -0.53 -21.13
CA GLN A 12 7.57 -1.98 -21.27
C GLN A 12 9.01 -2.36 -21.60
N GLY A 13 9.61 -3.29 -20.85
CA GLY A 13 10.87 -3.85 -21.27
C GLY A 13 10.64 -4.95 -22.33
N SER A 14 11.55 -5.07 -23.28
CA SER A 14 11.52 -6.10 -24.32
C SER A 14 11.88 -7.47 -23.74
N ASN A 15 11.08 -8.50 -24.07
CA ASN A 15 11.23 -9.92 -23.68
C ASN A 15 11.07 -10.24 -22.17
N GLY A 16 9.81 -10.32 -21.71
CA GLY A 16 9.46 -10.94 -20.43
C GLY A 16 9.71 -10.10 -19.18
N SER A 17 10.36 -8.94 -19.31
CA SER A 17 10.50 -7.96 -18.23
C SER A 17 9.17 -7.26 -17.95
N GLY A 18 8.83 -7.12 -16.66
CA GLY A 18 7.60 -6.50 -16.19
C GLY A 18 7.33 -5.09 -16.72
N THR A 19 6.12 -4.59 -16.51
CA THR A 19 5.76 -3.20 -16.84
C THR A 19 6.18 -2.29 -15.69
N THR A 20 6.96 -1.25 -15.98
CA THR A 20 7.46 -0.33 -14.95
C THR A 20 6.79 1.03 -15.07
N PHE A 21 6.34 1.57 -13.94
CA PHE A 21 5.99 2.97 -13.80
C PHE A 21 7.10 3.69 -13.02
N LYS A 22 7.61 4.79 -13.57
CA LYS A 22 8.57 5.67 -12.91
C LYS A 22 7.89 6.97 -12.52
N TRP A 23 8.25 7.50 -11.36
CA TRP A 23 7.75 8.74 -10.81
C TRP A 23 8.92 9.61 -10.32
N ARG A 24 9.16 10.72 -11.04
CA ARG A 24 10.13 11.74 -10.63
C ARG A 24 9.45 12.79 -9.75
N ILE A 25 10.14 13.17 -8.68
CA ILE A 25 9.78 14.28 -7.80
C ILE A 25 10.94 15.27 -7.83
N ASP A 26 10.69 16.44 -8.42
CA ASP A 26 11.60 17.58 -8.33
C ASP A 26 11.21 18.44 -7.11
N GLY A 27 12.19 19.10 -6.50
CA GLY A 27 11.96 19.91 -5.30
C GLY A 27 11.85 19.06 -4.02
N PHE A 28 12.60 17.96 -3.92
CA PHE A 28 12.44 16.99 -2.84
C PHE A 28 12.74 17.58 -1.46
N SER A 29 13.68 18.52 -1.37
CA SER A 29 13.97 19.25 -0.12
C SER A 29 12.76 20.03 0.39
N ALA A 30 12.05 20.74 -0.50
CA ALA A 30 10.82 21.44 -0.13
C ALA A 30 9.68 20.47 0.27
N LEU A 31 9.72 19.23 -0.20
CA LEU A 31 8.80 18.19 0.22
C LEU A 31 9.11 17.69 1.65
N LEU A 32 10.40 17.64 2.02
CA LEU A 32 10.88 17.25 3.36
C LEU A 32 10.66 18.31 4.44
N ASP A 33 10.55 19.58 4.03
CA ASP A 33 10.29 20.73 4.92
C ASP A 33 8.81 20.87 5.28
N LYS A 34 7.92 20.11 4.64
CA LYS A 34 6.53 20.00 5.08
C LYS A 34 6.49 19.14 6.33
N ASP A 35 5.93 19.69 7.40
CA ASP A 35 5.91 19.06 8.73
C ASP A 35 5.47 17.59 8.65
N GLU A 36 4.36 17.31 7.97
CA GLU A 36 3.86 15.96 7.73
C GLU A 36 3.03 15.89 6.43
N GLY A 37 3.02 14.74 5.76
CA GLY A 37 2.05 14.50 4.71
C GLY A 37 2.42 13.42 3.71
N TRP A 38 1.39 12.94 3.02
CA TRP A 38 1.52 12.00 1.91
C TRP A 38 1.40 12.75 0.58
N THR A 39 2.28 12.44 -0.36
CA THR A 39 2.18 12.89 -1.76
C THR A 39 1.87 11.70 -2.66
N ASN A 40 1.06 11.92 -3.69
CA ASN A 40 0.67 10.88 -4.63
C ASN A 40 1.26 11.16 -6.01
N SER A 41 1.57 10.11 -6.75
CA SER A 41 1.82 10.21 -8.19
C SER A 41 0.53 10.52 -8.96
N SER A 42 0.66 10.80 -10.25
CA SER A 42 -0.48 10.66 -11.17
C SER A 42 -0.98 9.22 -11.20
N VAL A 43 -2.25 9.05 -11.59
CA VAL A 43 -2.82 7.73 -11.82
C VAL A 43 -2.25 7.15 -13.12
N PHE A 44 -1.90 5.86 -13.09
CA PHE A 44 -1.39 5.12 -14.25
C PHE A 44 -2.14 3.80 -14.44
N VAL A 45 -2.18 3.30 -15.67
CA VAL A 45 -2.96 2.12 -16.05
C VAL A 45 -2.04 0.94 -16.37
N ILE A 46 -2.24 -0.19 -15.70
CA ILE A 46 -1.53 -1.45 -15.99
C ILE A 46 -2.57 -2.58 -16.02
N LYS A 47 -2.62 -3.31 -17.14
CA LYS A 47 -3.59 -4.39 -17.40
C LYS A 47 -5.05 -3.98 -17.14
N GLY A 48 -5.40 -2.74 -17.50
CA GLY A 48 -6.76 -2.20 -17.35
C GLY A 48 -7.14 -1.80 -15.92
N LEU A 49 -6.21 -1.88 -14.98
CA LEU A 49 -6.38 -1.42 -13.60
C LEU A 49 -5.65 -0.10 -13.40
N ASN A 50 -6.27 0.78 -12.62
CA ASN A 50 -5.78 2.12 -12.34
C ASN A 50 -5.06 2.15 -10.99
N TRP A 51 -3.81 2.61 -10.98
CA TRP A 51 -2.92 2.59 -9.84
C TRP A 51 -2.33 3.97 -9.58
N TYR A 52 -1.81 4.19 -8.37
CA TYR A 52 -0.92 5.31 -8.07
C TYR A 52 0.09 4.92 -7.00
N LEU A 53 1.22 5.63 -6.97
CA LEU A 53 2.20 5.55 -5.90
C LEU A 53 1.87 6.60 -4.85
N LYS A 54 2.07 6.25 -3.58
CA LYS A 54 1.85 7.11 -2.42
C LYS A 54 3.13 7.15 -1.58
N LEU A 55 3.68 8.34 -1.39
CA LEU A 55 4.98 8.57 -0.73
C LEU A 55 4.80 9.41 0.54
N ASN A 56 5.42 8.97 1.63
CA ASN A 56 5.71 9.82 2.79
C ASN A 56 7.23 10.08 2.79
N PRO A 57 7.69 11.32 2.61
CA PRO A 57 9.11 11.65 2.55
C PRO A 57 9.79 11.62 3.93
N ARG A 58 9.03 11.62 5.02
CA ARG A 58 9.51 11.67 6.40
C ARG A 58 8.56 10.89 7.32
N ASP A 59 8.52 9.59 7.11
CA ASP A 59 7.77 8.66 7.95
C ASP A 59 8.56 8.28 9.20
N ARG A 60 7.86 8.02 10.31
CA ARG A 60 8.46 7.56 11.57
C ARG A 60 7.69 6.35 12.07
N LYS A 61 8.41 5.25 12.30
CA LYS A 61 7.82 4.09 12.97
C LYS A 61 7.67 4.41 14.46
N SER A 62 6.57 3.97 15.06
CA SER A 62 6.38 4.11 16.51
C SER A 62 7.53 3.44 17.26
N GLY A 63 8.19 4.20 18.14
CA GLY A 63 9.33 3.72 18.93
C GLY A 63 10.67 3.70 18.19
N ASP A 64 10.71 4.11 16.92
CA ASP A 64 11.96 4.31 16.17
C ASP A 64 12.35 5.79 16.18
N GLN A 65 13.65 6.06 16.36
CA GLN A 65 14.18 7.42 16.25
C GLN A 65 14.55 7.78 14.79
N ASN A 66 14.58 6.78 13.91
CA ASN A 66 14.93 6.97 12.52
C ASN A 66 13.74 7.46 11.68
N GLU A 67 14.07 8.31 10.71
CA GLU A 67 13.14 8.77 9.68
C GLU A 67 13.33 7.95 8.40
N TYR A 68 12.22 7.64 7.74
CA TYR A 68 12.20 6.84 6.53
C TYR A 68 11.47 7.56 5.41
N VAL A 69 11.91 7.31 4.19
CA VAL A 69 11.11 7.57 3.00
C VAL A 69 10.29 6.31 2.72
N THR A 70 8.97 6.42 2.84
CA THR A 70 8.03 5.29 2.71
C THR A 70 7.23 5.38 1.42
N LEU A 71 7.29 4.34 0.60
CA LEU A 71 6.59 4.23 -0.68
C LEU A 71 5.55 3.10 -0.64
N ASN A 72 4.34 3.38 -1.10
CA ASN A 72 3.24 2.43 -1.22
C ASN A 72 2.69 2.39 -2.64
N LEU A 73 2.24 1.21 -3.05
CA LEU A 73 1.43 1.03 -4.24
C LEU A 73 -0.04 0.98 -3.84
N VAL A 74 -0.89 1.70 -4.57
CA VAL A 74 -2.31 1.78 -4.27
C VAL A 74 -3.14 1.52 -5.53
N LEU A 75 -4.09 0.59 -5.42
CA LEU A 75 -5.15 0.41 -6.40
C LEU A 75 -6.19 1.54 -6.21
N THR A 76 -6.48 2.29 -7.28
CA THR A 76 -7.54 3.31 -7.24
C THR A 76 -8.91 2.68 -7.00
N LYS A 77 -9.90 3.51 -6.64
CA LYS A 77 -11.24 3.02 -6.29
C LYS A 77 -11.88 2.31 -7.50
N VAL A 78 -11.94 0.99 -7.41
CA VAL A 78 -12.86 0.17 -8.19
C VAL A 78 -14.23 0.27 -7.50
N SER A 79 -15.33 0.20 -8.26
CA SER A 79 -16.68 0.17 -7.65
C SER A 79 -16.73 -0.88 -6.53
N GLU A 80 -17.32 -0.54 -5.38
CA GLU A 80 -17.47 -1.49 -4.25
C GLU A 80 -18.28 -2.74 -4.64
N LYS A 81 -19.06 -2.66 -5.73
CA LYS A 81 -19.81 -3.77 -6.32
C LYS A 81 -18.95 -4.71 -7.19
N SER A 82 -17.70 -4.34 -7.45
CA SER A 82 -16.79 -5.13 -8.26
C SER A 82 -16.08 -6.15 -7.38
N HIS A 83 -16.45 -7.42 -7.52
CA HIS A 83 -15.73 -8.58 -6.96
C HIS A 83 -14.45 -8.90 -7.76
N THR A 84 -13.74 -7.85 -8.19
CA THR A 84 -12.47 -7.99 -8.91
C THR A 84 -11.34 -8.04 -7.89
N VAL A 85 -10.59 -9.14 -7.89
CA VAL A 85 -9.34 -9.29 -7.16
C VAL A 85 -8.20 -9.15 -8.16
N ALA A 86 -7.28 -8.23 -7.89
CA ALA A 86 -6.07 -8.07 -8.68
C ALA A 86 -4.90 -8.76 -7.96
N GLU A 87 -4.58 -9.97 -8.40
CA GLU A 87 -3.40 -10.69 -7.97
C GLU A 87 -2.18 -10.09 -8.67
N THR A 88 -1.25 -9.57 -7.87
CA THR A 88 -0.09 -8.87 -8.39
C THR A 88 1.19 -9.43 -7.81
N THR A 89 2.24 -9.34 -8.62
CA THR A 89 3.59 -9.50 -8.17
C THR A 89 4.41 -8.34 -8.72
N PHE A 90 5.03 -7.57 -7.83
CA PHE A 90 5.73 -6.34 -8.19
C PHE A 90 6.96 -6.10 -7.32
N LYS A 91 7.77 -5.12 -7.70
CA LYS A 91 8.92 -4.62 -6.94
C LYS A 91 8.85 -3.11 -6.86
N PHE A 92 9.17 -2.55 -5.70
CA PHE A 92 9.43 -1.12 -5.58
C PHE A 92 10.86 -0.80 -6.03
N LEU A 93 11.03 0.37 -6.63
CA LEU A 93 12.30 0.85 -7.16
C LEU A 93 12.58 2.24 -6.63
N ILE A 94 13.76 2.46 -6.07
CA ILE A 94 14.31 3.79 -5.77
C ILE A 94 15.57 3.93 -6.62
N TYR A 95 15.51 4.84 -7.58
CA TYR A 95 16.51 4.89 -8.64
C TYR A 95 17.75 5.64 -8.18
N ASP A 96 18.90 4.96 -8.17
CA ASP A 96 20.20 5.63 -8.30
C ASP A 96 20.30 6.23 -9.72
N GLN A 97 20.34 7.56 -9.79
CA GLN A 97 20.34 8.35 -11.00
C GLN A 97 21.73 8.52 -11.61
N LEU A 98 22.80 8.16 -10.89
CA LEU A 98 24.19 8.33 -11.30
C LEU A 98 24.84 7.01 -11.76
N HIS A 99 24.59 5.92 -11.03
CA HIS A 99 25.31 4.66 -11.23
C HIS A 99 24.45 3.54 -11.83
N GLY A 100 23.16 3.79 -12.05
CA GLY A 100 22.22 2.80 -12.62
C GLY A 100 21.93 1.61 -11.72
N LYS A 101 22.51 1.55 -10.50
CA LYS A 101 22.29 0.50 -9.51
C LYS A 101 21.17 0.91 -8.57
N HIS A 102 19.93 0.68 -8.98
CA HIS A 102 18.76 1.09 -8.21
C HIS A 102 18.62 0.26 -6.92
N HIS A 103 18.09 0.86 -5.86
CA HIS A 103 17.63 0.12 -4.70
C HIS A 103 16.32 -0.58 -5.08
N GLU A 104 16.37 -1.90 -5.11
CA GLU A 104 15.21 -2.75 -5.35
C GLU A 104 14.84 -3.43 -4.04
N GLU A 105 13.57 -3.34 -3.66
CA GLU A 105 13.07 -4.25 -2.63
C GLU A 105 12.78 -5.63 -3.19
N HIS A 106 12.68 -6.60 -2.28
CA HIS A 106 12.25 -7.95 -2.61
C HIS A 106 10.91 -7.94 -3.33
N GLN A 107 10.70 -8.94 -4.17
CA GLN A 107 9.46 -9.12 -4.91
C GLN A 107 8.28 -9.30 -3.94
N VAL A 108 7.27 -8.45 -4.07
CA VAL A 108 6.06 -8.47 -3.25
C VAL A 108 4.94 -9.12 -4.06
N SER A 109 4.30 -10.13 -3.48
CA SER A 109 3.05 -10.70 -3.98
C SER A 109 1.90 -10.19 -3.13
N HIS A 110 0.90 -9.56 -3.76
CA HIS A 110 -0.25 -9.02 -3.05
C HIS A 110 -1.54 -9.10 -3.88
N SER A 111 -2.65 -9.35 -3.19
CA SER A 111 -3.99 -9.37 -3.76
C SER A 111 -4.73 -8.08 -3.40
N PHE A 112 -4.88 -7.20 -4.38
CA PHE A 112 -5.62 -5.96 -4.22
C PHE A 112 -7.11 -6.17 -4.48
N GLN A 113 -7.96 -5.56 -3.67
CA GLN A 113 -9.42 -5.59 -3.81
C GLN A 113 -10.03 -4.26 -3.35
N ALA A 114 -11.32 -4.04 -3.63
CA ALA A 114 -12.00 -2.78 -3.29
C ALA A 114 -11.88 -2.41 -1.79
N THR A 115 -11.86 -3.40 -0.91
CA THR A 115 -11.74 -3.24 0.55
C THR A 115 -10.28 -3.23 1.05
N SER A 116 -9.31 -3.71 0.25
CA SER A 116 -7.87 -3.71 0.57
C SER A 116 -7.09 -3.22 -0.64
N ARG A 117 -6.89 -1.90 -0.70
CA ARG A 117 -6.34 -1.21 -1.87
C ARG A 117 -4.85 -0.88 -1.76
N PHE A 118 -4.26 -1.07 -0.60
CA PHE A 118 -2.84 -0.81 -0.36
C PHE A 118 -2.07 -2.12 -0.48
N SER A 119 -0.81 -2.05 -0.87
CA SER A 119 0.06 -3.21 -1.10
C SER A 119 0.29 -4.13 0.11
N GLY A 120 -0.17 -3.78 1.31
CA GLY A 120 0.12 -4.50 2.56
C GLY A 120 1.58 -4.42 3.03
N THR A 121 2.51 -4.21 2.11
CA THR A 121 3.93 -3.94 2.33
C THR A 121 4.29 -2.58 1.72
N SER A 122 5.06 -1.79 2.46
CA SER A 122 5.64 -0.54 1.99
C SER A 122 7.13 -0.71 1.77
N CYS A 123 7.68 -0.05 0.75
CA CYS A 123 9.13 0.09 0.63
C CYS A 123 9.60 1.21 1.55
N MET A 124 10.65 0.96 2.33
CA MET A 124 11.17 1.93 3.29
C MET A 124 12.69 2.02 3.19
N ILE A 125 13.19 3.22 2.84
CA ILE A 125 14.62 3.53 2.88
C ILE A 125 14.87 4.54 3.99
N PRO A 126 15.92 4.39 4.82
CA PRO A 126 16.30 5.42 5.78
C PRO A 126 16.55 6.74 5.06
N LEU A 127 15.99 7.82 5.58
CA LEU A 127 16.16 9.16 5.00
C LEU A 127 17.64 9.57 4.97
N ALA A 128 18.41 9.12 5.97
CA ALA A 128 19.85 9.31 6.02
C ALA A 128 20.57 8.67 4.83
N THR A 129 20.24 7.41 4.48
CA THR A 129 20.80 6.71 3.31
C THR A 129 20.46 7.42 2.01
N LEU A 130 19.24 7.94 1.88
CA LEU A 130 18.84 8.69 0.68
C LEU A 130 19.62 10.02 0.53
N LYS A 131 20.05 10.63 1.64
CA LYS A 131 20.78 11.91 1.68
C LYS A 131 22.31 11.78 1.75
N GLU A 132 22.84 10.57 1.90
CA GLU A 132 24.28 10.33 2.07
C GLU A 132 25.06 10.79 0.82
N GLN A 133 26.09 11.63 1.01
CA GLN A 133 26.83 12.23 -0.10
C GLN A 133 28.08 11.42 -0.47
N PRO A 134 28.38 11.23 -1.77
CA PRO A 134 27.56 11.62 -2.92
C PRO A 134 26.33 10.71 -3.09
N SER A 135 25.12 11.30 -3.11
CA SER A 135 23.90 10.52 -3.23
C SER A 135 23.58 10.24 -4.69
N GLY A 136 23.45 8.97 -5.05
CA GLY A 136 22.84 8.56 -6.31
C GLY A 136 21.31 8.74 -6.32
N PHE A 137 20.66 8.75 -5.15
CA PHE A 137 19.21 8.79 -5.04
C PHE A 137 18.64 10.21 -5.12
N LEU A 138 19.28 11.17 -4.43
CA LEU A 138 18.93 12.58 -4.44
C LEU A 138 19.93 13.35 -5.31
N VAL A 139 19.53 13.65 -6.55
CA VAL A 139 20.36 14.35 -7.54
C VAL A 139 19.64 15.60 -8.01
N ASN A 140 20.30 16.76 -7.93
CA ASN A 140 19.74 18.06 -8.31
C ASN A 140 18.37 18.31 -7.67
N ASP A 141 18.28 18.11 -6.35
CA ASP A 141 17.05 18.24 -5.56
C ASP A 141 15.87 17.39 -6.07
N SER A 142 16.17 16.26 -6.71
CA SER A 142 15.17 15.38 -7.30
C SER A 142 15.40 13.93 -6.91
N CYS A 143 14.30 13.22 -6.66
CA CYS A 143 14.27 11.78 -6.41
C CYS A 143 13.42 11.08 -7.47
N VAL A 144 13.79 9.85 -7.84
CA VAL A 144 13.01 9.04 -8.78
C VAL A 144 12.63 7.72 -8.12
N PHE A 145 11.33 7.50 -8.02
CA PHE A 145 10.71 6.30 -7.47
C PHE A 145 10.05 5.50 -8.59
N GLY A 146 9.71 4.24 -8.32
CA GLY A 146 8.94 3.47 -9.28
C GLY A 146 8.41 2.16 -8.72
N VAL A 147 7.65 1.49 -9.57
CA VAL A 147 7.15 0.14 -9.36
C VAL A 147 7.24 -0.65 -10.64
N GLN A 148 7.79 -1.85 -10.57
CA GLN A 148 7.80 -2.80 -11.67
C GLN A 148 6.81 -3.92 -11.38
N PHE A 149 5.80 -4.05 -12.22
CA PHE A 149 4.85 -5.16 -12.18
C PHE A 149 5.38 -6.32 -13.00
N ILE A 150 5.71 -7.41 -12.32
CA ILE A 150 6.17 -8.66 -12.90
C ILE A 150 4.97 -9.50 -13.36
N LYS A 151 3.90 -9.53 -12.55
CA LYS A 151 2.64 -10.21 -12.85
C LYS A 151 1.46 -9.36 -12.38
N VAL A 152 0.42 -9.29 -13.20
CA VAL A 152 -0.89 -8.73 -12.83
C VAL A 152 -1.97 -9.59 -13.47
N VAL A 153 -2.82 -10.17 -12.65
CA VAL A 153 -3.98 -10.95 -13.06
C VAL A 153 -5.21 -10.36 -12.38
N ALA A 154 -6.14 -9.84 -13.18
CA ALA A 154 -7.43 -9.40 -12.69
C ALA A 154 -8.39 -10.59 -12.77
N VAL A 155 -8.77 -11.12 -11.60
CA VAL A 155 -9.77 -12.16 -11.46
C VAL A 155 -11.10 -11.49 -11.13
N LYS A 156 -12.11 -11.68 -11.97
CA LYS A 156 -13.49 -11.33 -11.62
C LYS A 156 -14.11 -12.57 -10.99
N GLU A 157 -14.54 -12.48 -9.74
CA GLU A 157 -15.40 -13.54 -9.22
C GLU A 157 -16.73 -13.53 -9.99
N PRO A 158 -17.26 -14.71 -10.38
CA PRO A 158 -18.62 -14.82 -10.89
C PRO A 158 -19.60 -14.35 -9.81
N GLU A 159 -20.56 -13.49 -10.18
CA GLU A 159 -21.53 -12.89 -9.25
C GLU A 159 -22.25 -13.93 -8.36
N HIS A 160 -22.45 -15.14 -8.88
CA HIS A 160 -23.07 -16.24 -8.14
C HIS A 160 -22.20 -16.77 -7.00
N LEU A 161 -20.88 -16.85 -7.20
CA LEU A 161 -19.93 -17.30 -6.17
C LEU A 161 -19.67 -16.20 -5.14
N SER A 162 -19.65 -14.94 -5.56
CA SER A 162 -19.51 -13.80 -4.65
C SER A 162 -20.66 -13.68 -3.65
N ARG A 163 -21.89 -14.01 -4.06
CA ARG A 163 -23.03 -14.08 -3.13
C ARG A 163 -22.85 -15.19 -2.10
N VAL A 164 -22.31 -16.34 -2.50
CA VAL A 164 -22.07 -17.48 -1.61
C VAL A 164 -20.93 -17.20 -0.65
N SER A 165 -19.82 -16.61 -1.12
CA SER A 165 -18.68 -16.25 -0.27
C SER A 165 -19.06 -15.20 0.77
N ALA A 166 -19.82 -14.17 0.39
CA ALA A 166 -20.32 -13.16 1.32
C ALA A 166 -21.24 -13.75 2.41
N LEU A 167 -22.17 -14.65 2.03
CA LEU A 167 -23.05 -15.33 2.98
C LEU A 167 -22.28 -16.26 3.92
N TRP A 168 -21.23 -16.93 3.43
CA TRP A 168 -20.33 -17.73 4.25
C TRP A 168 -19.54 -16.88 5.24
N THR A 169 -18.95 -15.76 4.80
CA THR A 169 -18.25 -14.81 5.68
C THR A 169 -19.18 -14.26 6.76
N GLN A 170 -20.41 -13.93 6.40
CA GLN A 170 -21.41 -13.45 7.35
C GLN A 170 -21.85 -14.53 8.34
N MET A 171 -22.00 -15.78 7.87
CA MET A 171 -22.28 -16.92 8.75
C MET A 171 -21.14 -17.18 9.74
N VAL A 172 -19.87 -17.19 9.30
CA VAL A 172 -18.74 -17.42 10.22
C VAL A 172 -18.58 -16.27 11.21
N HIS A 173 -18.78 -15.01 10.80
CA HIS A 173 -18.79 -13.88 11.73
C HIS A 173 -19.93 -13.99 12.74
N HIS A 174 -21.15 -14.35 12.30
CA HIS A 174 -22.28 -14.54 13.21
C HIS A 174 -22.00 -15.68 14.20
N HIS A 175 -21.50 -16.82 13.73
CA HIS A 175 -21.17 -17.96 14.60
C HIS A 175 -20.03 -17.65 15.59
N LEU A 176 -18.99 -16.93 15.15
CA LEU A 176 -17.91 -16.46 16.03
C LEU A 176 -18.44 -15.48 17.07
N SER A 177 -19.31 -14.54 16.68
CA SER A 177 -19.91 -13.58 17.63
C SER A 177 -20.85 -14.24 18.65
N ILE A 178 -21.56 -15.32 18.26
CA ILE A 178 -22.35 -16.14 19.17
C ILE A 178 -21.44 -16.88 20.16
N TRP A 179 -20.35 -17.49 19.67
CA TRP A 179 -19.36 -18.16 20.52
C TRP A 179 -18.72 -17.20 21.54
N PHE A 180 -18.27 -16.03 21.11
CA PHE A 180 -17.74 -15.00 22.02
C PHE A 180 -18.77 -14.52 23.05
N ARG A 181 -20.05 -14.44 22.68
CA ARG A 181 -21.14 -14.07 23.60
C ARG A 181 -21.39 -15.15 24.67
N PHE A 182 -21.39 -16.42 24.28
CA PHE A 182 -21.53 -17.54 25.22
C PHE A 182 -20.31 -17.68 26.14
N GLU A 183 -19.11 -17.43 25.64
CA GLU A 183 -17.86 -17.49 26.43
C GLU A 183 -17.77 -16.35 27.46
N TRP A 184 -18.33 -15.18 27.14
CA TRP A 184 -18.50 -14.05 28.06
C TRP A 184 -19.54 -14.31 29.16
N GLU A 185 -20.65 -15.00 28.83
CA GLU A 185 -21.70 -15.34 29.80
C GLU A 185 -21.27 -16.44 30.80
N LEU A 186 -20.32 -17.31 30.43
CA LEU A 186 -19.77 -18.34 31.33
C LEU A 186 -18.76 -17.81 32.37
N HIS A 187 -18.23 -16.60 32.20
CA HIS A 187 -17.24 -15.99 33.12
C HIS A 187 -17.83 -14.90 34.03
N LEU A 188 -19.15 -14.69 34.05
CA LEU A 188 -19.79 -13.80 35.02
C LEU A 188 -19.89 -14.48 36.40
N PRO A 189 -19.24 -13.96 37.46
CA PRO A 189 -19.52 -14.45 38.81
C PRO A 189 -20.94 -14.04 39.21
N ALA A 190 -21.74 -15.01 39.64
CA ALA A 190 -23.08 -14.77 40.15
C ALA A 190 -23.00 -13.89 41.40
N SER A 191 -23.43 -12.63 41.29
CA SER A 191 -23.61 -11.75 42.44
C SER A 191 -24.91 -12.14 43.16
N GLU A 192 -24.76 -12.58 44.41
CA GLU A 192 -25.84 -12.79 45.38
C GLU A 192 -26.75 -11.55 45.48
N HIS A 193 -28.05 -11.75 45.30
CA HIS A 193 -29.07 -10.78 45.69
C HIS A 193 -29.83 -11.34 46.89
N GLU A 194 -29.40 -10.95 48.10
CA GLU A 194 -30.25 -11.01 49.29
C GLU A 194 -31.32 -9.92 49.23
N GLY A 195 -32.55 -10.32 49.53
CA GLY A 195 -33.48 -9.63 50.42
C GLY A 195 -34.09 -8.30 49.98
N HIS A 196 -35.38 -8.32 49.62
CA HIS A 196 -36.49 -7.84 50.47
C HIS A 196 -37.67 -7.29 49.64
N THR A 197 -38.87 -7.78 49.96
CA THR A 197 -40.15 -7.10 49.75
C THR A 197 -41.15 -7.61 50.79
N PRO A 198 -42.16 -6.80 51.14
CA PRO A 198 -42.10 -5.49 51.79
C PRO A 198 -42.32 -5.59 53.32
#